data_AF-A0A7K0ZHQ5-F1
#
_entry.id   AF-A0A7K0ZHQ5-F1
#
_cell.length_a   1.000
_cell.length_b   1.000
_cell.length_c   1.000
_cell.angle_alpha   90.00
_cell.angle_beta   90.00
_cell.angle_gamma   90.00
#
_symmetry.space_group_name_H-M   'P 1'
#
loop_
_entity.id
_entity.type
_entity.pdbx_description
1 polymer ?
#
loop_
_entity_poly.entity_id
_entity_poly.type
_entity_poly.pdbx_seq_one_letter_code
_entity_poly.pdbx_strand_id
1 'polypeptide(L)'
;MTRREVLRHPDAQALALSAAGILATRIIERQADAGVARIVLTGGGIGTAVLAALALAPARDAVDWSRVEFWWGDERYLPSGDPDRNETSARAALLDHVTIDPARVHAIEGPDRSVSAEAAAGHYAEHLLAHARPEDHGGTPRFDVVLLGIGPDGHVASLFPEHPALRVTERPTAAVHGSPKPPPTRVTLTFAALNAASEVWVLASGA
;
A
#
# COMPACT_ATOMS: atom_id res chain seq x y z
N MET A 1 -9.07 -21.96 -5.93
CA MET A 1 -7.64 -21.69 -6.25
C MET A 1 -7.53 -20.24 -6.69
N THR A 2 -6.58 -19.49 -6.14
CA THR A 2 -6.27 -18.12 -6.58
C THR A 2 -5.62 -18.16 -7.96
N ARG A 3 -6.14 -17.38 -8.92
CA ARG A 3 -5.55 -17.23 -10.26
C ARG A 3 -4.21 -16.49 -10.15
N ARG A 4 -3.19 -16.95 -10.87
CA ARG A 4 -1.88 -16.29 -10.97
C ARG A 4 -1.70 -15.80 -12.40
N GLU A 5 -1.24 -14.56 -12.54
CA GLU A 5 -1.01 -13.92 -13.83
C GLU A 5 0.34 -13.22 -13.82
N VAL A 6 1.06 -13.25 -14.95
CA VAL A 6 2.37 -12.63 -15.12
C VAL A 6 2.32 -11.77 -16.37
N LEU A 7 2.41 -10.45 -16.17
CA LEU A 7 2.53 -9.47 -17.25
C LEU A 7 3.99 -9.04 -17.36
N ARG A 8 4.55 -9.16 -18.57
CA ARG A 8 5.94 -8.78 -18.85
C ARG A 8 5.95 -7.53 -19.70
N HIS A 9 6.79 -6.58 -19.31
CA HIS A 9 6.96 -5.31 -20.00
C HIS A 9 8.44 -5.14 -20.38
N PRO A 10 8.74 -4.40 -21.46
CA PRO A 10 10.11 -4.22 -21.93
C PRO A 10 10.99 -3.44 -20.94
N ASP A 11 10.39 -2.55 -20.14
CA ASP A 11 11.09 -1.70 -19.18
C ASP A 11 10.16 -1.24 -18.04
N ALA A 12 10.75 -0.52 -17.08
CA ALA A 12 10.06 0.02 -15.91
C ALA A 12 8.94 1.01 -16.26
N GLN A 13 9.13 1.81 -17.32
CA GLN A 13 8.16 2.84 -17.73
C GLN A 13 6.92 2.18 -18.33
N ALA A 14 7.10 1.22 -19.23
CA ALA A 14 6.02 0.44 -19.81
C ALA A 14 5.26 -0.36 -18.74
N LEU A 15 5.96 -0.90 -17.73
CA LEU A 15 5.33 -1.52 -16.56
C LEU A 15 4.46 -0.52 -15.81
N ALA A 16 5.01 0.64 -15.46
CA ALA A 16 4.29 1.66 -14.70
C ALA A 16 3.02 2.14 -15.41
N LEU A 17 3.10 2.40 -16.73
CA LEU A 17 1.96 2.81 -17.55
C LEU A 17 0.89 1.72 -17.63
N SER A 18 1.29 0.47 -17.85
CA SER A 18 0.35 -0.65 -17.92
C SER A 18 -0.33 -0.87 -16.57
N ALA A 19 0.43 -0.90 -15.48
CA ALA A 19 -0.12 -1.10 -14.14
C ALA A 19 -1.03 0.06 -13.72
N ALA A 20 -0.71 1.31 -14.08
CA ALA A 20 -1.59 2.46 -13.85
C ALA A 20 -2.93 2.34 -14.57
N GLY A 21 -2.91 1.92 -15.85
CA GLY A 21 -4.13 1.69 -16.62
C GLY A 21 -5.01 0.58 -16.04
N ILE A 22 -4.40 -0.55 -15.64
CA ILE A 22 -5.13 -1.64 -14.99
C ILE A 22 -5.67 -1.19 -13.62
N LEU A 23 -4.89 -0.42 -12.85
CA LEU A 23 -5.31 0.09 -11.54
C LEU A 23 -6.52 1.02 -11.66
N ALA A 24 -6.51 1.94 -12.63
CA ALA A 24 -7.65 2.82 -12.89
C ALA A 24 -8.91 2.01 -13.22
N THR A 25 -8.79 1.01 -14.10
CA THR A 25 -9.90 0.11 -14.43
C THR A 25 -10.43 -0.62 -13.20
N ARG A 26 -9.55 -1.16 -12.35
CA ARG A 26 -9.96 -1.84 -11.11
C ARG A 26 -10.66 -0.91 -10.13
N ILE A 27 -10.18 0.32 -9.99
CA ILE A 27 -10.84 1.32 -9.14
C ILE A 27 -12.26 1.60 -9.67
N ILE A 28 -12.41 1.87 -10.97
CA ILE A 28 -13.70 2.18 -11.58
C ILE A 28 -14.68 1.00 -11.45
N GLU A 29 -14.23 -0.22 -11.72
CA GLU A 29 -15.03 -1.44 -11.54
C GLU A 29 -15.52 -1.58 -10.09
N ARG A 30 -14.64 -1.37 -9.10
CA ARG A 30 -15.01 -1.45 -7.68
C ARG A 30 -15.93 -0.34 -7.23
N GLN A 31 -15.79 0.86 -7.78
CA GLN A 31 -16.72 1.95 -7.53
C GLN A 31 -18.13 1.64 -8.05
N ALA A 32 -18.23 0.95 -9.19
CA ALA A 32 -19.52 0.51 -9.74
C ALA A 32 -20.14 -0.63 -8.92
N ASP A 33 -19.33 -1.62 -8.50
CA ASP A 33 -19.83 -2.84 -7.84
C ASP A 33 -20.10 -2.66 -6.34
N ALA A 34 -19.19 -1.98 -5.63
CA ALA A 34 -19.14 -1.95 -4.16
C ALA A 34 -19.24 -0.53 -3.59
N GLY A 35 -19.26 0.50 -4.46
CA GLY A 35 -19.40 1.91 -4.08
C GLY A 35 -18.12 2.58 -3.57
N VAL A 36 -17.13 1.82 -3.08
CA VAL A 36 -15.83 2.32 -2.63
C VAL A 36 -14.74 1.34 -3.07
N ALA A 37 -13.63 1.87 -3.60
CA ALA A 37 -12.42 1.10 -3.90
C ALA A 37 -11.37 1.28 -2.80
N ARG A 38 -10.85 0.19 -2.24
CA ARG A 38 -9.81 0.20 -1.19
C ARG A 38 -8.47 -0.27 -1.74
N ILE A 39 -7.52 0.65 -1.82
CA ILE A 39 -6.21 0.42 -2.45
C ILE A 39 -5.11 0.53 -1.40
N VAL A 40 -4.30 -0.52 -1.27
CA VAL A 40 -3.09 -0.50 -0.44
C VAL A 40 -1.90 -0.10 -1.33
N LEU A 41 -1.29 1.02 -0.98
CA LEU A 41 -0.13 1.59 -1.63
C LEU A 41 1.17 1.00 -1.08
N THR A 42 2.21 1.08 -1.90
CA THR A 42 3.58 0.72 -1.57
C THR A 42 4.50 1.89 -1.88
N GLY A 43 5.61 2.00 -1.16
CA GLY A 43 6.72 2.83 -1.59
C GLY A 43 7.58 2.17 -2.68
N GLY A 44 8.78 2.73 -2.85
CA GLY A 44 9.76 2.25 -3.82
C GLY A 44 9.54 2.83 -5.23
N GLY A 45 10.61 2.84 -6.03
CA GLY A 45 10.62 3.55 -7.32
C GLY A 45 9.50 3.12 -8.27
N ILE A 46 9.24 1.82 -8.40
CA ILE A 46 8.20 1.32 -9.32
C ILE A 46 6.78 1.59 -8.81
N GLY A 47 6.54 1.51 -7.50
CA GLY A 47 5.24 1.82 -6.90
C GLY A 47 4.88 3.30 -7.09
N THR A 48 5.81 4.19 -6.77
CA THR A 48 5.64 5.63 -6.99
C THR A 48 5.48 5.96 -8.48
N ALA A 49 6.19 5.26 -9.38
CA ALA A 49 6.05 5.46 -10.83
C ALA A 49 4.65 5.07 -11.35
N VAL A 50 4.03 4.01 -10.80
CA VAL A 50 2.62 3.67 -11.12
C VAL A 50 1.68 4.80 -10.73
N LEU A 51 1.86 5.39 -9.54
CA LEU A 51 1.03 6.51 -9.09
C LEU A 51 1.21 7.76 -9.97
N ALA A 52 2.45 8.09 -10.32
CA ALA A 52 2.74 9.20 -11.23
C ALA A 52 2.16 8.96 -12.63
N ALA A 53 2.24 7.73 -13.15
CA ALA A 53 1.63 7.36 -14.42
C ALA A 53 0.10 7.48 -14.36
N LEU A 54 -0.53 7.07 -13.25
CA LEU A 54 -1.97 7.23 -13.04
C LEU A 54 -2.38 8.71 -13.00
N ALA A 55 -1.60 9.56 -12.33
CA ALA A 55 -1.88 11.00 -12.25
C ALA A 55 -1.84 11.73 -13.62
N LEU A 56 -1.15 11.14 -14.61
CA LEU A 56 -1.05 11.66 -15.97
C LEU A 56 -1.98 10.96 -16.97
N ALA A 57 -2.58 9.84 -16.58
CA ALA A 57 -3.44 9.05 -17.46
C ALA A 57 -4.81 9.73 -17.66
N PRO A 58 -5.39 9.70 -18.88
CA PRO A 58 -6.76 10.18 -19.09
C PRO A 58 -7.80 9.49 -18.20
N ALA A 59 -7.55 8.23 -17.83
CA ALA A 59 -8.42 7.47 -16.93
C ALA A 59 -8.52 8.08 -15.51
N ARG A 60 -7.59 8.95 -15.10
CA ARG A 60 -7.65 9.68 -13.82
C ARG A 60 -8.95 10.45 -13.67
N ASP A 61 -9.42 11.07 -14.74
CA ASP A 61 -10.62 11.92 -14.72
C ASP A 61 -11.91 11.08 -14.73
N ALA A 62 -11.83 9.78 -15.00
CA ALA A 62 -12.94 8.84 -14.89
C ALA A 62 -13.08 8.22 -13.48
N VAL A 63 -12.06 8.34 -12.63
CA VAL A 63 -12.09 7.84 -11.24
C VAL A 63 -12.84 8.84 -10.36
N ASP A 64 -13.84 8.37 -9.61
CA ASP A 64 -14.47 9.16 -8.56
C ASP A 64 -13.61 9.12 -7.28
N TRP A 65 -12.68 10.07 -7.13
CA TRP A 65 -11.75 10.12 -6.00
C TRP A 65 -12.43 10.25 -4.62
N SER A 66 -13.70 10.67 -4.57
CA SER A 66 -14.49 10.69 -3.32
C SER A 66 -14.90 9.28 -2.84
N ARG A 67 -14.66 8.26 -3.67
CA ARG A 67 -14.99 6.85 -3.46
C ARG A 67 -13.75 5.95 -3.52
N VAL A 68 -12.59 6.49 -3.17
CA VAL A 68 -11.34 5.73 -3.04
C VAL A 68 -10.82 5.88 -1.62
N GLU A 69 -10.46 4.78 -0.98
CA GLU A 69 -9.75 4.73 0.30
C GLU A 69 -8.33 4.23 0.05
N PHE A 70 -7.35 5.01 0.51
CA PHE A 70 -5.93 4.66 0.41
C PHE A 70 -5.37 4.23 1.74
N TRP A 71 -4.63 3.13 1.70
CA TRP A 71 -3.95 2.51 2.83
C TRP A 71 -2.48 2.29 2.44
N TRP A 72 -1.62 1.98 3.41
CA TRP A 72 -0.22 1.62 3.14
C TRP A 72 0.10 0.20 3.60
N GLY A 73 0.88 -0.51 2.78
CA GLY A 73 1.39 -1.84 3.09
C GLY A 73 2.53 -1.80 4.11
N ASP A 74 3.36 -0.77 4.04
CA ASP A 74 4.34 -0.42 5.06
C ASP A 74 4.64 1.08 5.03
N GLU A 75 5.32 1.54 6.07
CA GLU A 75 5.82 2.90 6.17
C GLU A 75 7.12 2.96 6.98
N ARG A 76 7.97 3.92 6.61
CA ARG A 76 9.18 4.28 7.35
C ARG A 76 8.74 5.12 8.55
N TYR A 77 9.15 4.73 9.75
CA TYR A 77 8.76 5.43 10.98
C TYR A 77 9.59 6.73 11.13
N LEU A 78 9.21 7.74 10.35
CA LEU A 78 9.85 9.04 10.22
C LEU A 78 8.81 10.15 10.34
N PRO A 79 9.21 11.40 10.64
CA PRO A 79 8.26 12.51 10.76
C PRO A 79 7.43 12.73 9.49
N SER A 80 6.20 13.23 9.64
CA SER A 80 5.37 13.65 8.51
C SER A 80 6.10 14.59 7.55
N GLY A 81 5.97 14.32 6.24
CA GLY A 81 6.63 15.09 5.18
C GLY A 81 8.10 14.73 4.93
N ASP A 82 8.69 13.81 5.71
CA ASP A 82 10.05 13.33 5.44
C ASP A 82 10.13 12.66 4.04
N PRO A 83 11.16 12.96 3.23
CA PRO A 83 11.28 12.45 1.86
C PRO A 83 11.38 10.93 1.75
N ASP A 84 11.83 10.23 2.79
CA ASP A 84 11.93 8.76 2.79
C ASP A 84 10.61 8.08 3.17
N ARG A 85 9.55 8.83 3.50
CA ARG A 85 8.22 8.26 3.72
C ARG A 85 7.51 7.88 2.43
N ASN A 86 6.84 6.74 2.47
CA ASN A 86 5.99 6.25 1.40
C ASN A 86 4.80 7.20 1.19
N GLU A 87 4.22 7.75 2.27
CA GLU A 87 3.16 8.75 2.17
C GLU A 87 3.60 10.00 1.39
N THR A 88 4.75 10.58 1.73
CA THR A 88 5.30 11.77 1.07
C THR A 88 5.45 11.56 -0.43
N SER A 89 6.01 10.40 -0.83
CA SER A 89 6.16 10.03 -2.24
C SER A 89 4.82 9.86 -2.96
N ALA A 90 3.84 9.23 -2.31
CA ALA A 90 2.51 9.01 -2.89
C ALA A 90 1.72 10.31 -3.05
N ARG A 91 1.85 11.24 -2.10
CA ARG A 91 1.26 12.59 -2.19
C ARG A 91 1.78 13.35 -3.39
N ALA A 92 3.10 13.46 -3.50
CA ALA A 92 3.76 14.12 -4.60
C ALA A 92 3.44 13.48 -5.96
N ALA A 93 3.28 12.15 -6.02
CA ALA A 93 3.03 11.43 -7.26
C ALA A 93 1.57 11.44 -7.71
N LEU A 94 0.59 11.43 -6.79
CA LEU A 94 -0.83 11.31 -7.13
C LEU A 94 -1.75 12.09 -6.20
N LEU A 95 -1.64 11.90 -4.88
CA LEU A 95 -2.73 12.30 -3.97
C LEU A 95 -2.95 13.82 -3.92
N ASP A 96 -1.90 14.62 -4.12
CA ASP A 96 -2.02 16.08 -4.16
C ASP A 96 -2.50 16.61 -5.53
N HIS A 97 -2.64 15.74 -6.52
CA HIS A 97 -3.10 16.05 -7.88
C HIS A 97 -4.55 15.63 -8.14
N VAL A 98 -5.24 15.09 -7.14
CA VAL A 98 -6.63 14.63 -7.21
C VAL A 98 -7.44 15.21 -6.05
N THR A 99 -8.75 15.38 -6.25
CA THR A 99 -9.63 15.86 -5.16
C THR A 99 -10.06 14.68 -4.31
N ILE A 100 -9.29 14.37 -3.27
CA ILE A 100 -9.59 13.32 -2.30
C ILE A 100 -9.94 13.89 -0.93
N ASP A 101 -10.91 13.27 -0.26
CA ASP A 101 -11.19 13.54 1.15
C ASP A 101 -10.04 13.01 2.02
N PRO A 102 -9.35 13.86 2.81
CA PRO A 102 -8.29 13.42 3.72
C PRO A 102 -8.72 12.30 4.68
N ALA A 103 -10.00 12.21 5.04
CA ALA A 103 -10.52 11.14 5.89
C ALA A 103 -10.44 9.74 5.24
N ARG A 104 -10.26 9.68 3.91
CA ARG A 104 -10.07 8.44 3.13
C ARG A 104 -8.61 8.10 2.86
N VAL A 105 -7.67 8.88 3.42
CA VAL A 105 -6.23 8.64 3.31
C VAL A 105 -5.73 8.16 4.65
N HIS A 106 -5.57 6.85 4.78
CA HIS A 106 -5.23 6.17 6.02
C HIS A 106 -3.72 5.93 6.10
N ALA A 107 -2.97 7.01 6.31
CA ALA A 107 -1.51 6.96 6.46
C ALA A 107 -1.11 6.33 7.80
N ILE A 108 -0.02 5.57 7.80
CA ILE A 108 0.60 5.06 9.02
C ILE A 108 1.29 6.20 9.75
N GLU A 109 1.17 6.24 11.08
CA GLU A 109 1.71 7.31 11.92
C GLU A 109 3.25 7.28 12.03
N GLY A 110 3.85 8.47 12.10
CA GLY A 110 5.25 8.69 12.43
C GLY A 110 5.46 9.14 13.88
N PRO A 111 6.71 9.45 14.29
CA PRO A 111 7.08 9.86 15.65
C PRO A 111 6.48 11.19 16.09
N ASP A 112 5.92 11.97 15.16
CA ASP A 112 5.15 13.19 15.43
C ASP A 112 3.72 12.92 15.89
N ARG A 113 3.19 11.70 15.68
CA ARG A 113 1.81 11.33 16.04
C ARG A 113 1.70 10.12 16.97
N SER A 114 2.77 9.35 17.13
CA SER A 114 2.83 8.20 18.04
C SER A 114 4.11 8.16 18.86
N VAL A 115 4.07 7.52 20.03
CA VAL A 115 5.20 7.45 20.96
C VAL A 115 6.26 6.41 20.58
N SER A 116 5.92 5.42 19.74
CA SER A 116 6.84 4.42 19.21
C SER A 116 6.27 3.77 17.95
N ALA A 117 7.10 3.00 17.23
CA ALA A 117 6.65 2.21 16.08
C ALA A 117 5.62 1.13 16.48
N GLU A 118 5.72 0.57 17.70
CA GLU A 118 4.71 -0.35 18.25
C GLU A 118 3.38 0.35 18.49
N ALA A 119 3.40 1.59 19.00
CA ALA A 119 2.20 2.38 19.18
C ALA A 119 1.56 2.70 17.82
N ALA A 120 2.34 3.14 16.83
CA ALA A 120 1.86 3.34 15.46
C ALA A 120 1.27 2.06 14.85
N ALA A 121 1.93 0.91 15.02
CA ALA A 121 1.41 -0.37 14.55
C ALA A 121 0.09 -0.72 15.24
N GLY A 122 -0.01 -0.50 16.56
CA GLY A 122 -1.23 -0.70 17.34
C GLY A 122 -2.38 0.19 16.87
N HIS A 123 -2.16 1.50 16.75
CA HIS A 123 -3.17 2.45 16.26
C HIS A 123 -3.62 2.09 14.85
N TYR A 124 -2.69 1.71 13.96
CA TYR A 124 -3.04 1.31 12.61
C TYR A 124 -3.84 0.00 12.57
N ALA A 125 -3.54 -0.96 13.47
CA ALA A 125 -4.34 -2.17 13.62
C ALA A 125 -5.77 -1.88 14.12
N GLU A 126 -5.91 -0.99 15.10
CA GLU A 126 -7.22 -0.55 15.60
C GLU A 126 -8.02 0.17 14.50
N HIS A 127 -7.34 1.01 13.72
CA HIS A 127 -7.94 1.74 12.60
C HIS A 127 -8.40 0.79 11.49
N LEU A 128 -7.58 -0.22 11.15
CA LEU A 128 -7.97 -1.31 10.24
C LEU A 128 -9.21 -2.06 10.77
N LEU A 129 -9.20 -2.45 12.05
CA LEU A 129 -10.33 -3.16 12.65
C LEU A 129 -11.62 -2.33 12.61
N ALA A 130 -11.54 -1.02 12.84
CA ALA A 130 -12.69 -0.12 12.77
C ALA A 130 -13.29 0.00 11.35
N HIS A 131 -12.52 -0.31 10.31
CA HIS A 131 -12.96 -0.29 8.91
C HIS A 131 -13.33 -1.69 8.38
N ALA A 132 -13.05 -2.75 9.14
CA ALA A 132 -13.38 -4.12 8.80
C ALA A 132 -14.89 -4.39 8.95
N ARG A 133 -15.41 -5.26 8.10
CA ARG A 133 -16.79 -5.76 8.16
C ARG A 133 -16.83 -7.17 8.77
N PRO A 134 -17.99 -7.63 9.28
CA PRO A 134 -18.13 -8.98 9.85
C PRO A 134 -17.70 -10.11 8.91
N GLU A 135 -17.88 -9.93 7.61
CA GLU A 135 -17.46 -10.86 6.56
C GLU A 135 -15.95 -10.82 6.24
N ASP A 136 -15.23 -9.81 6.73
CA ASP A 136 -13.80 -9.69 6.50
C ASP A 136 -13.01 -10.64 7.41
N HIS A 137 -11.82 -11.02 6.96
CA HIS A 137 -10.95 -11.96 7.67
C HIS A 137 -9.65 -11.27 8.09
N GLY A 138 -9.08 -11.68 9.22
CA GLY A 138 -7.77 -11.19 9.67
C GLY A 138 -7.77 -9.81 10.34
N GLY A 139 -8.94 -9.27 10.70
CA GLY A 139 -9.05 -8.00 11.42
C GLY A 139 -8.69 -6.76 10.58
N THR A 140 -8.85 -6.86 9.26
CA THR A 140 -8.62 -5.77 8.30
C THR A 140 -9.80 -5.66 7.35
N PRO A 141 -10.09 -4.47 6.79
CA PRO A 141 -11.02 -4.38 5.68
C PRO A 141 -10.54 -5.23 4.52
N ARG A 142 -11.47 -5.82 3.76
CA ARG A 142 -11.10 -6.43 2.49
C ARG A 142 -10.59 -5.35 1.53
N PHE A 143 -9.31 -5.47 1.17
CA PHE A 143 -8.69 -4.61 0.16
C PHE A 143 -9.03 -5.11 -1.25
N ASP A 144 -9.21 -4.19 -2.18
CA ASP A 144 -9.46 -4.54 -3.58
C ASP A 144 -8.16 -4.85 -4.31
N VAL A 145 -7.18 -3.97 -4.15
CA VAL A 145 -5.85 -4.11 -4.73
C VAL A 145 -4.80 -3.77 -3.68
N VAL A 146 -3.85 -4.69 -3.48
CA VAL A 146 -2.62 -4.44 -2.74
C VAL A 146 -1.47 -4.33 -3.72
N LEU A 147 -0.82 -3.17 -3.77
CA LEU A 147 0.42 -2.97 -4.52
C LEU A 147 1.60 -3.32 -3.60
N LEU A 148 2.56 -4.08 -4.12
CA LEU A 148 3.81 -4.41 -3.44
C LEU A 148 4.99 -4.20 -4.38
N GLY A 149 5.99 -3.45 -3.94
CA GLY A 149 7.34 -3.59 -4.49
C GLY A 149 8.00 -4.87 -3.96
N ILE A 150 8.99 -5.39 -4.68
CA ILE A 150 9.82 -6.51 -4.21
C ILE A 150 11.30 -6.11 -4.19
N GLY A 151 11.97 -6.39 -3.07
CA GLY A 151 13.41 -6.21 -2.94
C GLY A 151 14.23 -7.31 -3.65
N PRO A 152 15.54 -7.10 -3.89
CA PRO A 152 16.44 -8.10 -4.46
C PRO A 152 16.61 -9.34 -3.56
N ASP A 153 16.34 -9.19 -2.27
CA ASP A 153 16.28 -10.20 -1.22
C ASP A 153 14.89 -10.85 -1.09
N GLY A 154 13.93 -10.47 -1.93
CA GLY A 154 12.58 -11.04 -1.97
C GLY A 154 11.61 -10.46 -0.92
N HIS A 155 12.03 -9.48 -0.12
CA HIS A 155 11.11 -8.83 0.82
C HIS A 155 10.01 -8.05 0.09
N VAL A 156 8.85 -7.99 0.70
CA VAL A 156 7.73 -7.12 0.32
C VAL A 156 7.30 -6.33 1.55
N ALA A 157 6.72 -5.14 1.35
CA ALA A 157 6.42 -4.23 2.47
C ALA A 157 7.69 -4.06 3.34
N SER A 158 7.62 -4.22 4.66
CA SER A 158 8.82 -4.37 5.50
C SER A 158 8.97 -5.78 6.10
N LEU A 159 8.58 -6.80 5.33
CA LEU A 159 8.67 -8.21 5.69
C LEU A 159 9.93 -8.84 5.09
N PHE A 160 11.06 -8.64 5.78
CA PHE A 160 12.39 -9.11 5.35
C PHE A 160 12.62 -10.59 5.65
N PRO A 161 13.40 -11.31 4.82
CA PRO A 161 13.82 -12.68 5.10
C PRO A 161 14.38 -12.85 6.52
N GLU A 162 13.98 -13.92 7.19
CA GLU A 162 14.40 -14.29 8.55
C GLU A 162 14.05 -13.28 9.67
N HIS A 163 13.45 -12.14 9.34
CA HIS A 163 13.09 -11.12 10.32
C HIS A 163 11.90 -11.57 11.19
N PRO A 164 11.89 -11.29 12.52
CA PRO A 164 10.81 -11.69 13.42
C PRO A 164 9.41 -11.24 13.00
N ALA A 165 9.29 -10.11 12.28
CA ALA A 165 8.02 -9.61 11.75
C ALA A 165 7.28 -10.61 10.84
N LEU A 166 8.00 -11.53 10.17
CA LEU A 166 7.39 -12.60 9.36
C LEU A 166 6.54 -13.57 10.19
N ARG A 167 6.78 -13.66 11.51
CA ARG A 167 6.12 -14.59 12.42
C ARG A 167 4.91 -13.98 13.12
N VAL A 168 4.62 -12.69 12.89
CA VAL A 168 3.44 -12.03 13.47
C VAL A 168 2.21 -12.45 12.68
N THR A 169 1.38 -13.30 13.28
CA THR A 169 0.13 -13.82 12.66
C THR A 169 -1.13 -13.43 13.42
N GLU A 170 -1.01 -13.03 14.68
CA GLU A 170 -2.12 -12.69 15.58
C GLU A 170 -2.64 -11.26 15.38
N ARG A 171 -1.90 -10.42 14.63
CA ARG A 171 -2.20 -9.00 14.42
C ARG A 171 -2.04 -8.63 12.95
N PRO A 172 -2.80 -7.65 12.45
CA PRO A 172 -2.70 -7.22 11.05
C PRO A 172 -1.46 -6.39 10.76
N THR A 173 -0.79 -5.85 11.78
CA THR A 173 0.36 -4.97 11.68
C THR A 173 1.49 -5.40 12.61
N ALA A 174 2.72 -4.96 12.31
CA ALA A 174 3.89 -5.13 13.15
C ALA A 174 4.81 -3.91 13.07
N ALA A 175 5.45 -3.59 14.20
CA ALA A 175 6.65 -2.76 14.19
C ALA A 175 7.85 -3.58 13.72
N VAL A 176 8.74 -2.95 12.98
CA VAL A 176 9.98 -3.53 12.46
C VAL A 176 11.13 -2.68 12.95
N HIS A 177 12.12 -3.31 13.57
CA HIS A 177 13.35 -2.67 14.02
C HIS A 177 14.54 -3.39 13.42
N GLY A 178 15.63 -2.68 13.15
CA GLY A 178 16.81 -3.29 12.56
C GLY A 178 16.57 -3.79 11.13
N SER A 179 15.67 -3.13 10.37
CA SER A 179 15.52 -3.37 8.94
C SER A 179 16.91 -3.33 8.27
N PRO A 180 17.27 -4.32 7.44
CA PRO A 180 18.56 -4.36 6.76
C PRO A 180 18.71 -3.25 5.72
N LYS A 181 17.62 -2.55 5.40
CA LYS A 181 17.61 -1.34 4.56
C LYS A 181 17.26 -0.10 5.39
N PRO A 182 18.02 1.00 5.27
CA PRO A 182 17.69 2.24 5.97
C PRO A 182 16.33 2.80 5.48
N PRO A 183 15.61 3.54 6.35
CA PRO A 183 15.79 3.62 7.80
C PRO A 183 15.42 2.28 8.49
N PRO A 184 16.02 2.00 9.68
CA PRO A 184 15.91 0.70 10.34
C PRO A 184 14.56 0.45 11.01
N THR A 185 13.80 1.51 11.33
CA THR A 185 12.53 1.41 12.05
C THR A 185 11.36 1.69 11.11
N ARG A 186 10.40 0.77 11.09
CA ARG A 186 9.26 0.77 10.16
C ARG A 186 8.01 0.18 10.82
N VAL A 187 6.88 0.37 10.16
CA VAL A 187 5.62 -0.28 10.49
C VAL A 187 5.11 -0.96 9.23
N THR A 188 4.58 -2.18 9.35
CA THR A 188 4.18 -3.00 8.20
C THR A 188 2.87 -3.72 8.45
N LEU A 189 2.11 -3.94 7.39
CA LEU A 189 1.10 -5.01 7.35
C LEU A 189 1.80 -6.37 7.42
N THR A 190 1.13 -7.34 8.06
CA THR A 190 1.56 -8.74 8.10
C THR A 190 1.08 -9.48 6.85
N PHE A 191 1.62 -10.68 6.58
CA PHE A 191 1.14 -11.49 5.46
C PHE A 191 -0.35 -11.84 5.57
N ALA A 192 -0.88 -12.00 6.79
CA ALA A 192 -2.31 -12.25 6.98
C ALA A 192 -3.15 -11.07 6.46
N ALA A 193 -2.77 -9.83 6.81
CA ALA A 193 -3.42 -8.62 6.32
C ALA A 193 -3.27 -8.42 4.80
N LEU A 194 -2.05 -8.65 4.27
CA LEU A 194 -1.80 -8.52 2.83
C LEU A 194 -2.59 -9.55 2.01
N ASN A 195 -2.72 -10.78 2.51
CA ASN A 195 -3.45 -11.86 1.84
C ASN A 195 -4.98 -11.77 2.01
N ALA A 196 -5.50 -10.81 2.80
CA ALA A 196 -6.94 -10.53 2.88
C ALA A 196 -7.47 -9.78 1.64
N ALA A 197 -6.57 -9.34 0.74
CA ALA A 197 -6.93 -8.62 -0.46
C ALA A 197 -7.55 -9.50 -1.55
N SER A 198 -8.40 -8.90 -2.39
CA SER A 198 -8.93 -9.54 -3.59
C SER A 198 -7.84 -9.76 -4.64
N GLU A 199 -6.95 -8.79 -4.81
CA GLU A 199 -5.81 -8.87 -5.71
C GLU A 199 -4.54 -8.37 -5.00
N VAL A 200 -3.43 -9.10 -5.17
CA VAL A 200 -2.09 -8.70 -4.71
C VAL A 200 -1.19 -8.59 -5.94
N TRP A 201 -0.66 -7.40 -6.18
CA TRP A 201 0.16 -7.08 -7.33
C TRP A 201 1.60 -6.87 -6.88
N VAL A 202 2.48 -7.79 -7.31
CA VAL A 202 3.92 -7.65 -7.07
C VAL A 202 4.55 -6.96 -8.27
N LEU A 203 4.97 -5.72 -8.08
CA LEU A 203 5.62 -4.87 -9.06
C LEU A 203 7.14 -5.09 -8.97
N ALA A 204 7.70 -5.76 -9.96
CA ALA A 204 9.13 -6.07 -10.04
C ALA A 204 9.74 -5.42 -11.28
N SER A 205 10.78 -4.60 -11.07
CA SER A 205 11.56 -3.97 -12.13
C SER A 205 13.04 -3.95 -11.73
N GLY A 206 13.90 -4.47 -12.59
CA GLY A 206 15.32 -4.68 -12.33
C GLY A 206 15.96 -5.55 -13.40
N ALA A 207 17.30 -5.60 -13.39
CA ALA A 207 18.10 -6.44 -14.28
C ALA A 207 18.16 -7.89 -13.79
#